data_AF-A0A8J7HQV3-F1
#
_entry.id   AF-A0A8J7HQV3-F1
#
_cell.length_a   1.000
_cell.length_b   1.000
_cell.length_c   1.000
_cell.angle_alpha   90.00
_cell.angle_beta   90.00
_cell.angle_gamma   90.00
#
_symmetry.space_group_name_H-M   'P 1'
#
loop_
_entity.id
_entity.type
_entity.pdbx_description
1 polymer ?
#
loop_
_entity_poly.entity_id
_entity_poly.type
_entity_poly.pdbx_seq_one_letter_code
_entity_poly.pdbx_strand_id
1 'polypeptide(L)'
;MKKFLSPVISAFLVIVAVLGLLLNTAQAEELPPVSCPTEDFDIVKLLPHETRCDVYYRCDRGVPILMPCAPGLYFNAVLEVCDVPEKSGCTPKE
;
A
#
# COMPACT_ATOMS: atom_id res chain seq x y z
N MET A 1 -8.54 -51.33 12.89
CA MET A 1 -7.18 -50.75 12.73
C MET A 1 -7.23 -49.27 13.13
N LYS A 2 -7.27 -48.98 14.44
CA LYS A 2 -7.19 -47.61 14.94
C LYS A 2 -5.71 -47.23 14.89
N LYS A 3 -5.30 -46.43 13.91
CA LYS A 3 -3.94 -45.91 13.84
C LYS A 3 -3.74 -45.10 15.13
N PHE A 4 -3.03 -45.70 16.08
CA PHE A 4 -2.54 -45.03 17.28
C PHE A 4 -1.60 -43.93 16.80
N LEU A 5 -2.18 -42.77 16.53
CA LEU A 5 -1.46 -41.53 16.37
C LEU A 5 -0.76 -41.31 17.72
N SER A 6 0.52 -41.65 17.77
CA SER A 6 1.33 -41.53 18.99
C SER A 6 1.15 -40.13 19.57
N PRO A 7 0.98 -39.97 20.90
CA PRO A 7 0.79 -38.66 21.53
C PRO A 7 1.91 -37.68 21.21
N VAL A 8 3.10 -38.20 20.89
CA VAL A 8 4.27 -37.43 20.43
C VAL A 8 4.00 -36.78 19.06
N ILE A 9 3.38 -37.50 18.13
CA ILE A 9 3.04 -37.00 16.79
C ILE A 9 1.94 -35.93 16.91
N SER A 10 0.95 -36.19 17.77
CA SER A 10 -0.11 -35.21 18.05
C SER A 10 0.46 -33.92 18.66
N ALA A 11 1.40 -34.03 19.60
CA ALA A 11 2.04 -32.87 20.23
C ALA A 11 2.91 -32.09 19.24
N PHE A 12 3.68 -32.78 18.39
CA PHE A 12 4.51 -32.15 17.36
C PHE A 12 3.69 -31.34 16.36
N LEU A 13 2.57 -31.89 15.89
CA LEU A 13 1.66 -31.20 14.98
C LEU A 13 1.05 -29.93 15.60
N VAL A 14 0.69 -29.98 16.88
CA VAL A 14 0.17 -28.82 17.63
C VAL A 14 1.25 -27.74 17.77
N ILE A 15 2.50 -28.11 18.07
CA ILE A 15 3.61 -27.17 18.20
C ILE A 15 3.89 -26.46 16.87
N VAL A 16 3.92 -27.19 15.75
CA VAL A 16 4.12 -26.61 14.41
C VAL A 16 2.98 -25.64 14.05
N ALA A 17 1.73 -26.00 14.36
CA ALA A 17 0.59 -25.13 14.11
C ALA A 17 0.65 -23.84 14.95
N VAL A 18 1.02 -23.93 16.23
CA VAL A 18 1.18 -22.76 17.11
C VAL A 18 2.35 -21.88 16.66
N LEU A 19 3.50 -22.46 16.30
CA LEU A 19 4.63 -21.71 15.74
C LEU A 19 4.26 -21.03 14.42
N GLY A 20 3.52 -21.70 13.54
CA GLY A 20 3.01 -21.10 12.30
C GLY A 20 2.04 -19.94 12.53
N LEU A 21 1.13 -20.06 13.52
CA LEU A 21 0.23 -18.97 13.90
C LEU A 21 0.98 -17.77 14.51
N LEU A 22 2.05 -18.01 15.27
CA LEU A 22 2.90 -16.95 15.82
C LEU A 22 3.77 -16.26 14.76
N LEU A 23 4.18 -16.97 13.71
CA LEU A 23 4.90 -16.41 12.57
C LEU A 23 4.00 -15.59 11.62
N ASN A 24 2.68 -15.77 11.71
CA ASN A 24 1.70 -15.12 10.84
C ASN A 24 1.34 -13.67 11.24
N THR A 25 2.04 -13.07 12.23
CA THR A 25 1.81 -11.66 12.60
C THR A 25 2.56 -10.66 11.71
N ALA A 26 3.20 -11.11 10.63
CA ALA A 26 3.83 -10.26 9.63
C ALA A 26 2.89 -9.99 8.44
N GLN A 27 1.64 -9.60 8.70
CA GLN A 27 0.85 -8.93 7.67
C GLN A 27 1.23 -7.46 7.73
N ALA A 28 2.26 -7.07 6.97
CA ALA A 28 2.42 -5.65 6.65
C ALA A 28 1.10 -5.18 6.05
N GLU A 29 0.55 -4.07 6.55
CA GLU A 29 -0.56 -3.40 5.90
C GLU A 29 -0.02 -2.83 4.59
N GLU A 30 0.06 -3.69 3.58
CA GLU A 30 0.46 -3.29 2.24
C GLU A 30 -0.71 -2.52 1.65
N LEU A 31 -0.68 -1.20 1.88
CA LEU A 31 -1.37 -0.23 1.05
C LEU A 31 -1.18 -0.67 -0.43
N PRO A 32 -2.25 -0.73 -1.25
CA PRO A 32 -2.14 -1.26 -2.60
C PRO A 32 -0.97 -0.59 -3.33
N PRO A 33 -0.09 -1.36 -4.00
CA PRO A 33 1.11 -0.79 -4.59
C PRO A 33 0.74 0.21 -5.69
N VAL A 34 1.24 1.45 -5.57
CA VAL A 34 1.11 2.47 -6.62
C VAL A 34 1.78 1.97 -7.88
N SER A 35 0.99 1.79 -8.93
CA SER A 35 1.49 1.33 -10.23
C SER A 35 1.56 2.50 -11.21
N CYS A 36 2.76 2.79 -11.69
CA CYS A 36 2.99 3.76 -12.75
C CYS A 36 2.92 3.08 -14.13
N PRO A 37 2.44 3.79 -15.17
CA PRO A 37 2.51 3.30 -16.54
C PRO A 37 3.96 2.99 -16.96
N THR A 38 4.16 1.85 -17.61
CA THR A 38 5.48 1.42 -18.13
C THR A 38 5.65 1.67 -19.62
N GLU A 39 4.55 1.95 -20.31
CA GLU A 39 4.51 2.30 -21.72
C GLU A 39 4.34 3.82 -21.84
N ASP A 40 4.97 4.43 -22.84
CA ASP A 40 4.93 5.89 -23.14
C ASP A 40 5.55 6.81 -22.08
N PHE A 41 6.88 6.77 -21.96
CA PHE A 41 7.67 7.64 -21.07
C PHE A 41 7.62 9.14 -21.40
N ASP A 42 7.04 9.51 -22.55
CA ASP A 42 6.87 10.91 -22.94
C ASP A 42 5.72 11.60 -22.19
N ILE A 43 4.87 10.82 -21.51
CA ILE A 43 3.74 11.35 -20.74
C ILE A 43 4.07 11.30 -19.25
N VAL A 44 4.21 12.47 -18.63
CA VAL A 44 4.33 12.59 -17.17
C VAL A 44 2.98 12.31 -16.55
N LYS A 45 2.83 11.16 -15.90
CA LYS A 45 1.63 10.81 -15.15
C LYS A 45 1.76 11.20 -13.68
N LEU A 46 0.75 11.89 -13.15
CA LEU A 46 0.64 12.21 -11.72
C LEU A 46 -0.48 11.37 -11.09
N LEU A 47 -0.22 10.78 -9.92
CA LEU A 47 -1.15 9.90 -9.21
C LEU A 47 -1.38 10.40 -7.78
N PRO A 48 -2.61 10.30 -7.24
CA PRO A 48 -2.88 10.65 -5.85
C PRO A 48 -2.23 9.66 -4.88
N HIS A 49 -1.86 10.13 -3.69
CA HIS A 49 -1.57 9.25 -2.56
C HIS A 49 -2.88 8.81 -1.90
N GLU A 50 -2.89 7.59 -1.37
CA GLU A 50 -4.05 6.86 -0.86
C GLU A 50 -4.68 7.47 0.40
N THR A 51 -3.89 8.22 1.18
CA THR A 51 -4.27 8.78 2.49
C THR A 51 -3.81 10.21 2.69
N ARG A 52 -2.67 10.58 2.10
CA ARG A 52 -2.04 11.89 2.28
C ARG A 52 -2.34 12.83 1.12
N CYS A 53 -3.24 13.78 1.33
CA CYS A 53 -3.59 14.75 0.30
C CYS A 53 -2.50 15.80 0.02
N ASP A 54 -1.56 16.00 0.94
CA ASP A 54 -0.46 16.96 0.83
C ASP A 54 0.70 16.48 -0.08
N VAL A 55 0.58 15.27 -0.65
CA VAL A 55 1.57 14.66 -1.53
C VAL A 55 0.90 13.96 -2.71
N TYR A 56 1.68 13.72 -3.75
CA TYR A 56 1.28 12.96 -4.95
C TYR A 56 2.48 12.18 -5.49
N TYR A 57 2.25 11.23 -6.37
CA TYR A 57 3.31 10.53 -7.08
C TYR A 57 3.50 11.12 -8.47
N ARG A 58 4.74 11.44 -8.83
CA ARG A 58 5.14 11.68 -10.22
C ARG A 58 5.77 10.39 -10.75
N CYS A 59 5.21 9.84 -11.82
CA CYS A 59 5.80 8.70 -12.50
C CYS A 59 7.01 9.16 -13.34
N ASP A 60 8.18 8.58 -13.09
CA ASP A 60 9.36 8.67 -13.96
C ASP A 60 9.73 7.26 -14.41
N ARG A 61 9.59 6.97 -15.70
CA ARG A 61 9.93 5.66 -16.30
C ARG A 61 9.34 4.46 -15.55
N GLY A 62 8.05 4.51 -15.23
CA GLY A 62 7.36 3.45 -14.49
C GLY A 62 7.64 3.41 -12.99
N VAL A 63 8.40 4.37 -12.46
CA VAL A 63 8.71 4.47 -11.02
C VAL A 63 7.92 5.61 -10.37
N PRO A 64 7.10 5.34 -9.34
CA PRO A 64 6.40 6.39 -8.60
C PRO A 64 7.38 7.12 -7.67
N ILE A 65 7.54 8.42 -7.90
CA ILE A 65 8.34 9.31 -7.05
C ILE A 65 7.40 10.16 -6.23
N LEU A 66 7.47 10.05 -4.90
CA LEU A 66 6.64 10.84 -4.00
C LEU A 66 7.07 12.32 -4.01
N MET A 67 6.11 13.22 -4.21
CA MET A 67 6.30 14.65 -4.34
C MET A 67 5.36 15.41 -3.38
N PRO A 68 5.87 16.41 -2.66
CA PRO A 68 5.02 17.27 -1.84
C PRO A 68 4.31 18.33 -2.67
N CYS A 69 3.09 18.66 -2.24
CA CYS A 69 2.47 19.93 -2.58
C CYS A 69 3.08 21.07 -1.73
N ALA A 70 2.86 22.32 -2.15
CA ALA A 70 3.19 23.46 -1.30
C ALA A 70 2.34 23.43 -0.01
N PRO A 71 2.82 24.03 1.10
CA PRO A 71 2.10 24.02 2.37
C PRO A 71 0.66 24.54 2.22
N GLY A 72 -0.30 23.77 2.74
CA GLY A 72 -1.72 24.11 2.69
C GLY A 72 -2.44 23.78 1.38
N LEU A 73 -1.76 23.15 0.41
CA LEU A 73 -2.38 22.68 -0.83
C LEU A 73 -2.52 21.15 -0.84
N TYR A 74 -3.55 20.66 -1.53
CA TYR A 74 -3.82 19.24 -1.72
C TYR A 74 -3.84 18.87 -3.20
N PHE A 75 -3.37 17.67 -3.51
CA PHE A 75 -3.34 17.19 -4.89
C PHE A 75 -4.76 16.96 -5.44
N ASN A 76 -5.05 17.60 -6.55
CA ASN A 76 -6.26 17.42 -7.35
C ASN A 76 -5.97 16.43 -8.48
N ALA A 77 -6.46 15.19 -8.36
CA ALA A 77 -6.21 14.15 -9.35
C ALA A 77 -6.94 14.35 -10.69
N VAL A 78 -7.97 15.22 -10.74
CA VAL A 78 -8.70 15.53 -11.98
C VAL A 78 -7.92 16.54 -12.81
N LEU A 79 -7.35 17.55 -12.16
CA LEU A 79 -6.58 18.61 -12.81
C LEU A 79 -5.07 18.32 -12.86
N GLU A 80 -4.62 17.28 -12.16
CA GLU A 80 -3.22 16.90 -11.99
C GLU A 80 -2.34 18.06 -11.47
N VAL A 81 -2.86 18.82 -10.49
CA VAL A 81 -2.15 19.95 -9.85
C VAL A 81 -2.42 19.99 -8.34
N CYS A 82 -1.57 20.67 -7.59
CA CYS A 82 -1.88 21.02 -6.19
C CYS A 82 -2.83 22.22 -6.17
N ASP A 83 -3.99 22.05 -5.53
CA ASP A 83 -5.04 23.06 -5.43
C ASP A 83 -5.43 23.27 -3.95
N VAL A 84 -6.24 24.29 -3.69
CA VAL A 84 -6.77 24.53 -2.35
C VAL A 84 -7.64 23.36 -1.88
N PRO A 85 -7.66 23.03 -0.57
CA PRO A 85 -8.37 21.86 -0.05
C PRO A 85 -9.86 21.79 -0.45
N GLU A 86 -10.54 22.93 -0.56
CA GLU A 86 -11.96 22.98 -0.90
C GLU A 86 -12.26 22.58 -2.36
N LYS A 87 -11.23 22.60 -3.22
CA LYS A 87 -11.35 22.29 -4.67
C LYS A 87 -10.61 21.04 -5.09
N SER A 88 -9.69 20.53 -4.27
CA SER A 88 -8.85 19.39 -4.62
C SER A 88 -9.64 18.08 -4.74
N GLY A 89 -10.77 17.98 -4.05
CA GLY A 89 -11.55 16.74 -3.97
C GLY A 89 -10.87 15.64 -3.12
N CYS A 90 -9.81 15.98 -2.38
CA CYS A 90 -9.09 15.07 -1.50
C CYS A 90 -9.30 15.45 -0.03
N THR A 91 -9.67 14.47 0.79
CA THR A 91 -9.78 14.60 2.25
C THR A 91 -8.72 13.73 2.93
N PRO A 92 -7.80 14.30 3.73
CA PRO A 92 -6.80 13.52 4.46
C PRO A 92 -7.49 12.47 5.33
N LYS A 93 -6.92 11.25 5.36
CA LYS A 93 -7.36 10.19 6.27
C LYS A 93 -6.42 10.19 7.47
N GLU A 94 -6.98 10.48 8.65
CA GLU A 94 -6.28 10.38 9.96
C GLU A 94 -5.96 8.93 10.32
#